data_AF-A0A9P6XPK3-F1
#
_entry.id   AF-A0A9P6XPK3-F1
#
_cell.length_a   1.000
_cell.length_b   1.000
_cell.length_c   1.000
_cell.angle_alpha   90.00
_cell.angle_beta   90.00
_cell.angle_gamma   90.00
#
_symmetry.space_group_name_H-M   'P 1'
#
loop_
_entity.id
_entity.type
_entity.pdbx_description
1 polymer ?
#
loop_
_entity_poly.entity_id
_entity_poly.type
_entity_poly.pdbx_seq_one_letter_code
_entity_poly.pdbx_strand_id
1 'polypeptide(L)'
;MMAACSQTPAPAGTGGDDVAPAAAKAADQQTLAHLDAQRLQSQHWLLQQATGADGKRIDALFAREDKPVTLDFADGRLSVSNTCNHMGGSYRLADGKLTVGAMAAS
;
A
#
# COMPACT_ATOMS: atom_id res chain seq x y z
N MET A 1 9.19 -22.51 -51.92
CA MET A 1 10.42 -22.00 -51.26
C MET A 1 10.50 -20.49 -51.48
N MET A 2 11.01 -19.79 -50.47
CA MET A 2 10.87 -18.36 -50.19
C MET A 2 11.77 -17.46 -51.03
N ALA A 3 11.32 -16.21 -51.28
CA ALA A 3 12.02 -14.98 -50.92
C ALA A 3 11.23 -13.76 -51.43
N ALA A 4 10.72 -12.92 -50.52
CA ALA A 4 10.26 -11.57 -50.85
C ALA A 4 11.36 -10.59 -50.41
N CYS A 5 11.91 -9.83 -51.36
CA CYS A 5 12.89 -8.78 -51.12
C CYS A 5 12.21 -7.40 -51.09
N SER A 6 12.59 -6.58 -50.09
CA SER A 6 12.89 -5.13 -50.16
C SER A 6 11.78 -4.14 -50.58
N GLN A 7 11.58 -2.94 -50.02
CA GLN A 7 12.33 -2.09 -49.08
C GLN A 7 11.45 -0.86 -48.67
N THR A 8 11.56 -0.40 -47.41
CA THR A 8 11.77 1.02 -46.98
C THR A 8 10.60 2.05 -47.04
N PRO A 9 10.53 3.13 -46.20
CA PRO A 9 11.43 3.61 -45.13
C PRO A 9 10.79 3.78 -43.74
N ALA A 10 11.65 3.94 -42.73
CA ALA A 10 11.30 4.58 -41.46
C ALA A 10 11.10 6.11 -41.65
N PRO A 11 10.08 6.73 -41.04
CA PRO A 11 10.17 8.13 -40.67
C PRO A 11 10.91 8.21 -39.32
N ALA A 12 12.11 8.80 -39.36
CA ALA A 12 12.67 9.45 -38.19
C ALA A 12 11.76 10.63 -37.82
N GLY A 13 11.38 10.76 -36.54
CA GLY A 13 10.56 11.87 -36.09
C GLY A 13 10.05 11.75 -34.65
N THR A 14 10.99 11.82 -33.70
CA THR A 14 10.84 12.36 -32.33
C THR A 14 9.67 11.91 -31.45
N GLY A 15 10.01 11.07 -30.46
CA GLY A 15 9.21 10.81 -29.26
C GLY A 15 9.74 9.67 -28.37
N GLY A 16 10.92 9.11 -28.66
CA GLY A 16 11.43 7.90 -28.03
C GLY A 16 12.29 8.10 -26.80
N ASP A 17 12.85 9.30 -26.59
CA ASP A 17 13.79 9.56 -25.50
C ASP A 17 13.10 9.97 -24.18
N ASP A 18 11.84 10.43 -24.24
CA ASP A 18 11.07 10.82 -23.05
C ASP A 18 10.31 9.66 -22.38
N VAL A 19 10.10 8.53 -23.09
CA VAL A 19 9.33 7.38 -22.58
C VAL A 19 10.20 6.42 -21.76
N ALA A 20 11.47 6.23 -22.15
CA ALA A 20 12.38 5.31 -21.45
C ALA A 20 12.69 5.73 -19.99
N PRO A 21 12.93 7.01 -19.67
CA PRO A 21 13.15 7.46 -18.28
C PRO A 21 11.88 7.35 -17.43
N ALA A 22 10.71 7.57 -18.01
CA ALA A 22 9.43 7.48 -17.31
C ALA A 22 9.05 6.04 -16.94
N ALA A 23 9.29 5.08 -17.85
CA ALA A 23 9.04 3.66 -17.60
C ALA A 23 9.95 3.09 -16.50
N ALA A 24 11.23 3.47 -16.47
CA ALA A 24 12.17 3.05 -15.43
C ALA A 24 11.74 3.57 -14.04
N LYS A 25 11.39 4.86 -13.92
CA LYS A 25 10.90 5.42 -12.65
C LYS A 25 9.62 4.75 -12.16
N ALA A 26 8.69 4.41 -13.06
CA ALA A 26 7.45 3.74 -12.69
C ALA A 26 7.72 2.33 -12.13
N ALA A 27 8.68 1.59 -12.71
CA ALA A 27 9.09 0.28 -12.20
C ALA A 27 9.71 0.39 -10.80
N ASP A 28 10.60 1.37 -10.57
CA ASP A 28 11.20 1.60 -9.25
C ASP A 28 10.13 1.92 -8.19
N GLN A 29 9.15 2.77 -8.53
CA GLN A 29 8.04 3.10 -7.63
C GLN A 29 7.18 1.86 -7.31
N GLN A 30 6.95 0.99 -8.28
CA GLN A 30 6.23 -0.27 -8.07
C GLN A 30 7.00 -1.22 -7.15
N THR A 31 8.33 -1.33 -7.33
CA THR A 31 9.19 -2.13 -6.44
C THR A 31 9.18 -1.60 -5.02
N LEU A 32 9.27 -0.29 -4.83
CA LEU A 32 9.19 0.33 -3.50
C LEU A 32 7.83 0.10 -2.84
N ALA A 33 6.73 0.29 -3.58
CA ALA A 33 5.39 0.02 -3.07
C ALA A 33 5.21 -1.45 -2.67
N HIS A 34 5.80 -2.38 -3.43
CA HIS A 34 5.80 -3.80 -3.09
C HIS A 34 6.59 -4.07 -1.80
N LEU A 35 7.79 -3.50 -1.67
CA LEU A 35 8.61 -3.64 -0.46
C LEU A 35 7.91 -3.06 0.77
N ASP A 36 7.27 -1.90 0.65
CA ASP A 36 6.51 -1.29 1.74
C ASP A 36 5.32 -2.16 2.15
N ALA A 37 4.58 -2.70 1.19
CA ALA A 37 3.49 -3.64 1.47
C ALA A 37 4.01 -4.90 2.18
N GLN A 38 5.11 -5.49 1.72
CA GLN A 38 5.74 -6.65 2.36
C GLN A 38 6.19 -6.33 3.79
N ARG A 39 6.83 -5.18 4.01
CA ARG A 39 7.25 -4.75 5.35
C ARG A 39 6.05 -4.62 6.28
N LEU A 40 4.97 -3.99 5.82
CA LEU A 40 3.75 -3.82 6.58
C LEU A 40 3.10 -5.15 6.96
N GLN A 41 3.08 -6.10 6.02
CA GLN A 41 2.47 -7.43 6.20
C GLN A 41 3.35 -8.40 7.02
N SER A 42 4.66 -8.17 7.08
CA SER A 42 5.61 -9.04 7.79
C SER A 42 5.61 -8.88 9.32
N GLN A 43 4.88 -7.90 9.84
CA GLN A 43 4.93 -7.51 11.26
C GLN A 43 3.54 -7.51 11.89
N HIS A 44 3.50 -7.76 13.19
CA HIS A 44 2.35 -7.49 14.03
C HIS A 44 2.54 -6.12 14.69
N TRP A 45 1.64 -5.18 14.40
CA TRP A 45 1.82 -3.80 14.83
C TRP A 45 1.12 -3.56 16.17
N LEU A 46 1.87 -3.06 17.15
CA LEU A 46 1.32 -2.66 18.44
C LEU A 46 0.82 -1.21 18.37
N LEU A 47 -0.42 -0.96 18.78
CA LEU A 47 -0.92 0.40 18.91
C LEU A 47 -0.23 1.09 20.09
N GLN A 48 0.57 2.12 19.79
CA GLN A 48 1.24 2.90 20.84
C GLN A 48 0.40 4.07 21.33
N GLN A 49 -0.23 4.82 20.42
CA GLN A 49 -1.06 6.00 20.72
C GLN A 49 -2.17 6.13 19.67
N ALA A 50 -3.32 6.67 20.08
CA ALA A 50 -4.43 6.97 19.20
C ALA A 50 -5.15 8.23 19.68
N THR A 51 -5.46 9.14 18.75
CA THR A 51 -6.21 10.36 19.02
C THR A 51 -7.45 10.45 18.13
N GLY A 52 -8.51 11.06 18.65
CA GLY A 52 -9.70 11.39 17.89
C GLY A 52 -9.49 12.62 16.99
N ALA A 53 -10.52 12.94 16.20
CA ALA A 53 -10.53 14.13 15.33
C ALA A 53 -10.42 15.45 16.12
N ASP A 54 -10.77 15.44 17.41
CA ASP A 54 -10.61 16.54 18.35
C ASP A 54 -9.20 16.62 18.98
N GLY A 55 -8.29 15.74 18.57
CA GLY A 55 -6.93 15.64 19.09
C GLY A 55 -6.81 14.97 20.45
N LYS A 56 -7.92 14.54 21.07
CA LYS A 56 -7.87 13.87 22.38
C LYS A 56 -7.47 12.42 22.24
N ARG A 57 -6.70 11.91 23.21
CA ARG A 57 -6.35 10.50 23.28
C ARG A 57 -7.61 9.64 23.46
N ILE A 58 -7.64 8.49 22.79
CA ILE A 58 -8.74 7.53 22.90
C ILE A 58 -8.37 6.49 23.97
N ASP A 59 -8.60 6.83 25.24
CA ASP A 59 -8.16 6.00 26.38
C ASP A 59 -8.80 4.61 26.41
N ALA A 60 -10.00 4.46 25.85
CA ALA A 60 -10.69 3.17 25.74
C ALA A 60 -9.87 2.10 24.98
N LEU A 61 -8.96 2.50 24.09
CA LEU A 61 -8.07 1.59 23.36
C LEU A 61 -6.88 1.09 24.19
N PHE A 62 -6.65 1.66 25.37
CA PHE A 62 -5.51 1.35 26.23
C PHE A 62 -5.94 0.88 27.62
N ALA A 63 -7.23 0.61 27.84
CA ALA A 63 -7.76 0.19 29.13
C ALA A 63 -7.29 -1.21 29.58
N ARG A 64 -6.66 -1.99 28.68
CA ARG A 64 -6.22 -3.37 28.90
C ARG A 64 -4.72 -3.49 28.66
N GLU A 65 -3.93 -3.32 29.71
CA GLU A 65 -2.46 -3.38 29.62
C GLU A 65 -1.96 -4.80 29.30
N ASP A 66 -2.71 -5.84 29.68
CA ASP A 66 -2.40 -7.25 29.42
C ASP A 66 -2.71 -7.70 27.98
N LYS A 67 -3.60 -6.97 27.29
CA LYS A 67 -4.00 -7.24 25.90
C LYS A 67 -4.02 -5.95 25.09
N PRO A 68 -2.83 -5.46 24.69
CA PRO A 68 -2.74 -4.23 23.93
C PRO A 68 -3.37 -4.40 22.54
N VAL A 69 -3.93 -3.32 22.00
CA VAL A 69 -4.52 -3.31 20.66
C VAL A 69 -3.44 -3.56 19.61
N THR A 70 -3.73 -4.47 18.68
CA THR A 70 -2.82 -4.79 17.56
C THR A 70 -3.49 -4.54 16.23
N LEU A 71 -2.65 -4.22 15.23
CA LEU A 71 -3.04 -4.03 13.84
C LEU A 71 -2.28 -5.02 12.98
N ASP A 72 -3.00 -5.73 12.13
CA ASP A 72 -2.47 -6.72 11.21
C ASP A 72 -2.85 -6.37 9.78
N PHE A 73 -1.87 -6.42 8.89
CA PHE A 73 -2.05 -6.14 7.47
C PHE A 73 -1.80 -7.43 6.69
N ALA A 74 -2.78 -7.86 5.89
CA ALA A 74 -2.65 -9.04 5.04
C ALA A 74 -3.58 -8.89 3.84
N ASP A 75 -3.10 -9.22 2.63
CA ASP A 75 -3.94 -9.33 1.43
C ASP A 75 -4.84 -8.12 1.15
N GLY A 76 -4.34 -6.90 1.41
CA GLY A 76 -5.12 -5.66 1.25
C GLY A 76 -6.21 -5.41 2.32
N ARG A 77 -6.21 -6.20 3.40
CA ARG A 77 -7.07 -6.07 4.59
C ARG A 77 -6.28 -5.62 5.81
N LEU A 78 -6.84 -4.65 6.52
CA LEU A 78 -6.43 -4.26 7.87
C LEU A 78 -7.39 -4.93 8.85
N SER A 79 -6.85 -5.62 9.85
CA SER A 79 -7.57 -6.15 11.00
C SER A 79 -7.08 -5.46 12.27
N VAL A 80 -8.01 -5.14 13.18
CA VAL A 80 -7.71 -4.57 14.50
C VAL A 80 -8.23 -5.53 15.56
N SER A 81 -7.32 -5.93 16.43
CA SER A 81 -7.53 -6.98 17.44
C SER A 81 -7.37 -6.43 18.86
N ASN A 82 -7.81 -7.22 19.84
CA ASN A 82 -7.81 -6.89 21.27
C ASN A 82 -8.67 -5.68 21.67
N THR A 83 -9.50 -5.18 20.75
CA THR A 83 -10.61 -4.28 21.02
C THR A 83 -11.87 -5.04 21.45
N CYS A 84 -12.87 -4.34 22.01
CA CYS A 84 -14.14 -4.98 22.42
C CYS A 84 -14.88 -5.62 21.23
N ASN A 85 -14.81 -4.98 20.08
CA ASN A 85 -15.34 -5.47 18.81
C ASN A 85 -14.17 -5.84 17.91
N HIS A 86 -14.32 -6.86 17.08
CA HIS A 86 -13.35 -7.12 16.03
C HIS A 86 -13.58 -6.09 14.92
N MET A 87 -12.54 -5.35 14.51
CA MET A 87 -12.68 -4.34 13.45
C MET A 87 -11.81 -4.68 12.26
N GLY A 88 -12.27 -4.36 11.05
CA GLY A 88 -11.43 -4.49 9.87
C GLY A 88 -11.93 -3.75 8.65
N GLY A 89 -11.00 -3.36 7.80
CA GLY A 89 -11.20 -2.57 6.59
C GLY A 89 -10.31 -3.02 5.45
N SER A 90 -10.59 -2.58 4.23
CA SER A 90 -9.57 -2.62 3.17
C SER A 90 -8.49 -1.58 3.46
N TYR A 91 -7.29 -1.76 2.92
CA TYR A 91 -6.26 -0.72 2.91
C TYR A 91 -5.53 -0.69 1.56
N ARG A 92 -4.90 0.45 1.27
CA ARG A 92 -4.02 0.63 0.10
C ARG A 92 -2.77 1.41 0.51
N LEU A 93 -1.62 1.04 -0.07
CA LEU A 93 -0.40 1.84 0.00
C LEU A 93 -0.13 2.44 -1.37
N ALA A 94 0.07 3.75 -1.40
CA ALA A 94 0.52 4.48 -2.58
C ALA A 94 1.34 5.68 -2.14
N ASP A 95 2.48 5.93 -2.79
CA ASP A 95 3.31 7.11 -2.55
C ASP A 95 3.69 7.32 -1.06
N GLY A 96 4.00 6.23 -0.36
CA GLY A 96 4.33 6.25 1.07
C GLY A 96 3.14 6.56 2.00
N LYS A 97 1.91 6.59 1.47
CA LYS A 97 0.67 6.83 2.23
C LYS A 97 -0.14 5.54 2.37
N LEU A 98 -0.51 5.24 3.61
CA LEU A 98 -1.51 4.22 3.93
C LEU A 98 -2.89 4.86 3.93
N THR A 99 -3.78 4.39 3.06
CA THR A 99 -5.20 4.76 3.05
C THR A 99 -6.02 3.58 3.54
N VAL A 100 -6.83 3.79 4.58
CA VAL A 100 -7.76 2.80 5.11
C VAL A 100 -9.15 3.06 4.54
N GLY A 101 -9.78 2.01 4.01
CA GLY A 101 -11.14 2.06 3.49
C GLY A 101 -12.19 2.01 4.60
N ALA A 102 -13.45 1.75 4.21
CA ALA A 102 -14.53 1.60 5.18
C ALA A 102 -14.22 0.48 6.19
N MET A 103 -14.35 0.82 7.47
CA MET A 103 -14.16 -0.10 8.59
C MET A 103 -15.52 -0.66 9.01
N ALA A 104 -15.58 -1.97 9.21
CA ALA A 104 -16.70 -2.63 9.87
C ALA A 104 -16.25 -3.11 11.25
N ALA A 105 -17.20 -3.16 12.19
CA ALA A 105 -17.01 -3.69 13.54
C ALA A 105 -18.12 -4.69 13.85
N SER A 106 -17.78 -5.80 14.51
CA SER A 106 -18.72 -6.84 14.97
C SER A 106 -18.44 -7.23 16.41
#